data_AF-A0A2G7FII5-F1
#
_entry.id   AF-A0A2G7FII5-F1
#
_cell.length_a   1.000
_cell.length_b   1.000
_cell.length_c   1.000
_cell.angle_alpha   90.00
_cell.angle_beta   90.00
_cell.angle_gamma   90.00
#
_symmetry.space_group_name_H-M   'P 1'
#
loop_
_entity.id
_entity.type
_entity.pdbx_description
1 polymer ?
#
loop_
_entity_poly.entity_id
_entity_poly.type
_entity_poly.pdbx_seq_one_letter_code
_entity_poly.pdbx_strand_id
1 'polypeptide(L)'
;LRRDIFSAYWHFYRHRAELAEVDCHILCAPGAFKDIYTLSTSRDHDPTPQSRPTAMESSITATGLRRAGGPKLCDIPYNSRTIGIEQLPFQELQPILETWKVCGLMRSMECTPCYDDSAEPILTLQVKVDSTRDDSRENWLQAAQEMHDLLHRYGLEYVTVDIINWRLEDGPSIFICEPTDAIFSKWNMVRKRILDSVDVSGFQMLGCYRMGYEDVEYKPTILVTVDPKLERDWNIAKQDVNNILNEFDLPMVDAEIYKDCNIFCARRPSIQSEINSRYPVYTREGPRVATIGHSVGARDSDTYGTFGGWLNIRQRPDSEWEPFGLTCRHCIFDNHRQDALISESAQKVDCPSYGKVKECIDQRKITVHNLKRGEPYRTLEQLRVDGDLPDDRKALWQNLRYLIKSREDDLTHLQAYFDSKTYRFGEVWAHSGDGTTRIMDWALLKPHPTRAYPSNKFGQFTDGFHPISLEGENGFIEQGMPLDHGQPLRTYGCETKAAIGRYSILPTTIFTVAANGKRRATDEHSVCRQAWQPSFEPGDSGALLFTDFGNTVGMAFGGQVQGQIFVFTHIDDLIADIKEQTGVDEVVFYAQEWPGEPSRGPGERDRGC
;
A
#
# COMPACT_ATOMS: atom_id res chain seq x y z
N LEU A 1 20.84 -22.21 -20.40
CA LEU A 1 19.71 -21.28 -20.21
C LEU A 1 19.16 -21.23 -18.78
N ARG A 2 18.48 -22.26 -18.22
CA ARG A 2 17.95 -22.19 -16.84
C ARG A 2 19.02 -22.07 -15.72
N ARG A 3 20.21 -22.64 -15.92
CA ARG A 3 21.35 -22.52 -14.99
C ARG A 3 22.06 -21.16 -15.05
N ASP A 4 22.12 -20.58 -16.24
CA ASP A 4 22.82 -19.30 -16.47
C ASP A 4 22.00 -18.12 -15.94
N ILE A 5 20.67 -18.23 -15.97
CA ILE A 5 19.74 -17.26 -15.35
C ILE A 5 19.89 -17.27 -13.83
N PHE A 6 20.04 -18.44 -13.18
CA PHE A 6 20.25 -18.55 -11.73
C PHE A 6 21.61 -17.97 -11.27
N SER A 7 22.67 -18.14 -12.08
CA SER A 7 23.99 -17.59 -11.78
C SER A 7 24.01 -16.05 -11.86
N ALA A 8 23.33 -15.48 -12.88
CA ALA A 8 23.14 -14.05 -13.00
C ALA A 8 22.27 -13.48 -11.85
N TYR A 9 21.27 -14.24 -11.40
CA TYR A 9 20.44 -13.89 -10.24
C TYR A 9 21.24 -13.84 -8.93
N TRP A 10 22.13 -14.82 -8.71
CA TRP A 10 22.98 -14.87 -7.52
C TRP A 10 24.02 -13.74 -7.48
N HIS A 11 24.62 -13.40 -8.62
CA HIS A 11 25.54 -12.26 -8.72
C HIS A 11 24.85 -10.91 -8.53
N PHE A 12 23.61 -10.75 -9.01
CA PHE A 12 22.83 -9.53 -8.81
C PHE A 12 22.44 -9.31 -7.34
N TYR A 13 22.04 -10.37 -6.63
CA TYR A 13 21.76 -10.29 -5.19
C TYR A 13 23.00 -10.06 -4.34
N ARG A 14 24.15 -10.68 -4.69
CA ARG A 14 25.42 -10.45 -4.01
C ARG A 14 25.89 -9.00 -4.15
N HIS A 15 25.74 -8.40 -5.33
CA HIS A 15 26.15 -7.01 -5.55
C HIS A 15 25.20 -6.01 -4.87
N ARG A 16 23.91 -6.34 -4.74
CA ARG A 16 22.93 -5.54 -3.99
C ARG A 16 23.14 -5.67 -2.47
N ALA A 17 23.55 -6.84 -1.99
CA ALA A 17 23.97 -7.06 -0.60
C ALA A 17 25.27 -6.32 -0.29
N GLU A 18 26.24 -6.29 -1.20
CA GLU A 18 27.50 -5.53 -1.05
C GLU A 18 27.26 -4.01 -1.07
N LEU A 19 26.34 -3.50 -1.91
CA LEU A 19 25.96 -2.07 -1.90
C LEU A 19 25.14 -1.69 -0.67
N ALA A 20 24.26 -2.58 -0.18
CA ALA A 20 23.55 -2.39 1.08
C ALA A 20 24.48 -2.53 2.29
N GLU A 21 25.52 -3.38 2.23
CA GLU A 21 26.59 -3.47 3.25
C GLU A 21 27.45 -2.22 3.28
N VAL A 22 27.70 -1.55 2.14
CA VAL A 22 28.42 -0.27 2.12
C VAL A 22 27.59 0.85 2.76
N ASP A 23 26.27 0.89 2.55
CA ASP A 23 25.38 1.83 3.24
C ASP A 23 25.18 1.48 4.73
N CYS A 24 25.23 0.20 5.10
CA CYS A 24 25.09 -0.26 6.49
C CYS A 24 26.39 -0.12 7.30
N HIS A 25 27.56 -0.35 6.69
CA HIS A 25 28.86 -0.16 7.34
C HIS A 25 29.21 1.32 7.59
N ILE A 26 28.63 2.26 6.83
CA ILE A 26 28.74 3.69 7.12
C ILE A 26 27.87 4.08 8.34
N LEU A 27 26.81 3.33 8.65
CA LEU A 27 25.89 3.60 9.75
C LEU A 27 26.20 2.82 11.04
N CYS A 28 27.06 1.80 11.01
CA CYS A 28 27.37 0.94 12.16
C CYS A 28 28.85 0.99 12.60
N ALA A 29 29.43 2.19 12.74
CA ALA A 29 30.70 2.35 13.45
C ALA A 29 30.45 2.36 14.99
N PRO A 30 31.08 1.48 15.78
CA PRO A 30 30.91 1.46 17.22
C PRO A 30 31.66 2.64 17.84
N GLY A 31 30.93 3.66 18.31
CA GLY A 31 31.53 4.73 19.12
C GLY A 31 30.92 6.13 19.05
N ALA A 32 29.73 6.34 18.48
CA ALA A 32 29.18 7.70 18.28
C ALA A 32 27.73 7.93 18.76
N PHE A 33 27.22 7.13 19.70
CA PHE A 33 25.98 7.44 20.44
C PHE A 33 26.29 7.62 21.92
N LYS A 34 26.83 8.79 22.26
CA LYS A 34 26.70 9.37 23.60
C LYS A 34 26.07 10.73 23.39
N ASP A 35 24.97 10.97 24.09
CA ASP A 35 24.19 12.21 24.10
C ASP A 35 23.26 12.40 22.90
N ILE A 36 22.02 11.92 23.06
CA ILE A 36 20.73 12.59 22.80
C ILE A 36 19.67 11.48 22.95
N TYR A 37 19.07 11.35 24.14
CA TYR A 37 17.70 10.90 24.43
C TYR A 37 17.56 10.85 25.96
N THR A 38 17.46 12.02 26.59
CA THR A 38 16.89 12.09 27.93
C THR A 38 15.37 12.08 27.74
N LEU A 39 14.77 10.89 27.78
CA LEU A 39 13.32 10.76 27.98
C LEU A 39 13.00 11.39 29.34
N SER A 40 12.36 12.55 29.31
CA SER A 40 11.81 13.19 30.50
C SER A 40 10.69 12.32 31.06
N THR A 41 11.01 11.48 32.04
CA THR A 41 10.00 10.76 32.83
C THR A 41 9.26 11.78 33.70
N SER A 42 8.16 12.31 33.19
CA SER A 42 7.12 12.96 33.98
C SER A 42 6.46 11.90 34.86
N ARG A 43 6.97 11.72 36.09
CA ARG A 43 6.27 11.03 37.16
C ARG A 43 5.13 11.94 37.62
N ASP A 44 3.90 11.64 37.20
CA ASP A 44 2.65 11.90 37.94
C ASP A 44 1.47 11.31 37.17
N HIS A 45 1.40 9.98 37.09
CA HIS A 45 0.14 9.26 36.90
C HIS A 45 0.22 7.96 37.71
N ASP A 46 -0.62 7.88 38.74
CA ASP A 46 -0.88 6.65 39.48
C ASP A 46 -1.45 5.61 38.49
N PRO A 47 -0.78 4.47 38.27
CA PRO A 47 -1.34 3.42 37.45
C PRO A 47 -2.47 2.74 38.23
N THR A 48 -3.68 2.79 37.66
CA THR A 48 -4.77 1.88 38.02
C THR A 48 -4.26 0.43 37.98
N PRO A 49 -4.72 -0.45 38.89
CA PRO A 49 -4.20 -1.80 39.00
C PRO A 49 -4.43 -2.56 37.68
N GLN A 50 -3.35 -2.79 36.95
CA GLN A 50 -3.33 -3.60 35.74
C GLN A 50 -3.81 -5.02 36.09
N SER A 51 -4.70 -5.53 35.25
CA SER A 51 -5.12 -6.93 35.20
C SER A 51 -3.91 -7.86 35.27
N ARG A 52 -4.08 -9.03 35.93
CA ARG A 52 -3.08 -10.11 35.99
C ARG A 52 -2.40 -10.31 34.63
N PRO A 53 -1.07 -10.57 34.58
CA PRO A 53 -0.36 -10.81 33.33
C PRO A 53 -1.05 -11.95 32.56
N THR A 54 -1.45 -11.65 31.32
CA THR A 54 -2.00 -12.61 30.37
C THR A 54 -1.01 -13.76 30.22
N ALA A 55 -1.51 -14.99 30.20
CA ALA A 55 -0.66 -16.18 30.08
C ALA A 55 0.10 -16.16 28.75
N MET A 56 1.30 -16.76 28.72
CA MET A 56 2.03 -17.02 27.48
C MET A 56 1.18 -17.90 26.55
N GLU A 57 1.17 -17.56 25.27
CA GLU A 57 0.33 -18.20 24.26
C GLU A 57 1.20 -18.97 23.27
N SER A 58 0.68 -20.11 22.79
CA SER A 58 1.22 -20.82 21.64
C SER A 58 0.07 -21.07 20.67
N SER A 59 0.30 -20.72 19.41
CA SER A 59 -0.66 -20.93 18.33
C SER A 59 0.00 -21.70 17.18
N ILE A 60 -0.82 -22.55 16.55
CA ILE A 60 -0.49 -23.25 15.31
C ILE A 60 -1.55 -22.82 14.30
N THR A 61 -1.13 -22.27 13.18
CA THR A 61 -2.04 -21.93 12.09
C THR A 61 -2.61 -23.19 11.43
N ALA A 62 -3.68 -23.06 10.65
CA ALA A 62 -4.22 -24.17 9.85
C ALA A 62 -3.16 -24.79 8.90
N THR A 63 -2.16 -23.99 8.50
CA THR A 63 -1.02 -24.42 7.68
C THR A 63 0.12 -25.05 8.49
N GLY A 64 -0.05 -25.24 9.80
CA GLY A 64 0.94 -25.87 10.67
C GLY A 64 2.11 -24.96 11.08
N LEU A 65 2.06 -23.67 10.72
CA LEU A 65 3.07 -22.69 11.14
C LEU A 65 2.83 -22.32 12.60
N ARG A 66 3.92 -22.13 13.33
CA ARG A 66 3.88 -21.90 14.78
C ARG A 66 4.23 -20.46 15.12
N ARG A 67 3.67 -20.02 16.24
CA ARG A 67 4.05 -18.82 16.97
C ARG A 67 3.93 -19.11 18.46
N ALA A 68 4.86 -18.61 19.25
CA ALA A 68 4.79 -18.70 20.70
C ALA A 68 5.38 -17.46 21.35
N GLY A 69 4.77 -17.00 22.43
CA GLY A 69 5.25 -15.81 23.12
C GLY A 69 4.23 -15.18 24.05
N GLY A 70 4.51 -13.95 24.48
CA GLY A 70 3.69 -13.21 25.42
C GLY A 70 4.51 -12.32 26.37
N PRO A 71 3.83 -11.64 27.32
CA PRO A 71 2.41 -11.81 27.68
C PRO A 71 1.42 -11.09 26.75
N LYS A 72 1.86 -10.17 25.88
CA LYS A 72 0.99 -9.45 24.94
C LYS A 72 1.58 -9.53 23.54
N LEU A 73 1.12 -10.47 22.73
CA LEU A 73 1.55 -10.59 21.34
C LEU A 73 0.80 -9.57 20.46
N CYS A 74 1.47 -9.07 19.42
CA CYS A 74 0.82 -8.26 18.41
C CYS A 74 0.00 -9.16 17.47
N ASP A 75 -1.26 -8.82 17.19
CA ASP A 75 -2.08 -9.58 16.23
C ASP A 75 -1.43 -9.56 14.83
N ILE A 76 -1.48 -10.71 14.13
CA ILE A 76 -0.96 -10.86 12.76
C ILE A 76 -2.11 -10.58 11.76
N PRO A 77 -1.85 -9.92 10.63
CA PRO A 77 -0.56 -9.32 10.25
C PRO A 77 -0.25 -8.04 11.03
N TYR A 78 1.04 -7.76 11.23
CA TYR A 78 1.51 -6.54 11.89
C TYR A 78 2.63 -5.84 11.10
N ASN A 79 2.66 -4.52 11.21
CA ASN A 79 3.79 -3.69 10.81
C ASN A 79 4.87 -3.82 11.89
N SER A 80 6.13 -3.91 11.46
CA SER A 80 7.27 -3.98 12.38
C SER A 80 8.33 -2.94 12.06
N ARG A 81 8.88 -2.31 13.09
CA ARG A 81 10.03 -1.41 12.98
C ARG A 81 11.15 -1.91 13.87
N THR A 82 12.35 -2.09 13.30
CA THR A 82 13.52 -2.45 14.10
C THR A 82 13.93 -1.27 14.96
N ILE A 83 14.14 -1.51 16.26
CA ILE A 83 14.59 -0.51 17.22
C ILE A 83 15.83 -0.99 17.94
N GLY A 84 16.72 -0.08 18.34
CA GLY A 84 17.84 -0.40 19.21
C GLY A 84 17.41 -0.32 20.68
N ILE A 85 17.43 -1.45 21.40
CA ILE A 85 17.28 -1.47 22.85
C ILE A 85 18.64 -1.82 23.44
N GLU A 86 19.41 -0.80 23.82
CA GLU A 86 20.80 -0.97 24.30
C GLU A 86 20.90 -1.86 25.55
N GLN A 87 19.83 -1.94 26.34
CA GLN A 87 19.78 -2.71 27.59
C GLN A 87 19.53 -4.21 27.37
N LEU A 88 19.29 -4.67 26.13
CA LEU A 88 18.98 -6.08 25.91
C LEU A 88 20.19 -6.99 26.17
N PRO A 89 20.05 -8.01 27.03
CA PRO A 89 21.13 -8.93 27.36
C PRO A 89 21.27 -10.02 26.29
N PHE A 90 21.57 -9.65 25.04
CA PHE A 90 21.64 -10.59 23.90
C PHE A 90 22.58 -11.77 24.15
N GLN A 91 23.69 -11.55 24.87
CA GLN A 91 24.66 -12.60 25.22
C GLN A 91 24.09 -13.65 26.17
N GLU A 92 23.09 -13.29 26.99
CA GLU A 92 22.44 -14.21 27.93
C GLU A 92 21.15 -14.82 27.36
N LEU A 93 20.51 -14.14 26.40
CA LEU A 93 19.36 -14.67 25.67
C LEU A 93 19.76 -15.77 24.68
N GLN A 94 20.94 -15.67 24.06
CA GLN A 94 21.42 -16.63 23.07
C GLN A 94 21.56 -18.07 23.61
N PRO A 95 22.15 -18.31 24.81
CA PRO A 95 22.18 -19.64 25.42
C PRO A 95 20.80 -20.27 25.68
N ILE A 96 19.75 -19.46 25.88
CA ILE A 96 18.38 -19.96 26.05
C ILE A 96 17.91 -20.60 24.74
N LEU A 97 18.07 -19.90 23.61
CA LEU A 97 17.75 -20.44 22.29
C LEU A 97 18.51 -21.75 22.01
N GLU A 98 19.80 -21.81 22.34
CA GLU A 98 20.63 -23.01 22.17
C GLU A 98 20.15 -24.17 23.04
N THR A 99 19.81 -23.90 24.30
CA THR A 99 19.30 -24.89 25.27
C THR A 99 18.01 -25.53 24.75
N TRP A 100 17.11 -24.71 24.22
CA TRP A 100 15.82 -25.16 23.68
C TRP A 100 15.90 -25.61 22.22
N LYS A 101 17.08 -25.50 21.59
CA LYS A 101 17.37 -25.82 20.17
C LYS A 101 16.57 -24.97 19.17
N VAL A 102 16.17 -23.77 19.57
CA VAL A 102 15.47 -22.82 18.70
C VAL A 102 16.48 -22.10 17.81
N CYS A 103 16.50 -22.46 16.54
CA CYS A 103 17.39 -21.86 15.54
C CYS A 103 16.72 -20.63 14.89
N GLY A 104 16.94 -19.43 15.45
CA GLY A 104 16.34 -18.21 14.91
C GLY A 104 17.20 -16.97 15.03
N LEU A 105 16.82 -15.92 14.30
CA LEU A 105 17.44 -14.60 14.36
C LEU A 105 16.67 -13.71 15.35
N MET A 106 17.38 -13.23 16.37
CA MET A 106 16.82 -12.35 17.39
C MET A 106 16.90 -10.88 17.00
N ARG A 107 15.82 -10.13 17.19
CA ARG A 107 15.73 -8.69 16.92
C ARG A 107 14.82 -7.99 17.92
N SER A 108 15.12 -6.74 18.24
CA SER A 108 14.22 -5.84 18.95
C SER A 108 13.38 -5.03 17.98
N MET A 109 12.06 -5.05 18.16
CA MET A 109 11.12 -4.41 17.26
C MET A 109 9.97 -3.74 17.99
N GLU A 110 9.39 -2.72 17.37
CA GLU A 110 8.04 -2.23 17.64
C GLU A 110 7.07 -2.91 16.67
N CYS A 111 6.03 -3.56 17.19
CA CYS A 111 5.00 -4.22 16.38
C CYS A 111 3.65 -3.52 16.57
N THR A 112 2.96 -3.22 15.47
CA THR A 112 1.62 -2.62 15.45
C THR A 112 0.74 -3.41 14.48
N PRO A 113 -0.48 -3.83 14.83
CA PRO A 113 -1.36 -4.55 13.90
C PRO A 113 -1.55 -3.77 12.60
N CYS A 114 -1.45 -4.42 11.44
CA CYS A 114 -1.52 -3.75 10.14
C CYS A 114 -2.87 -3.07 9.89
N TYR A 115 -3.91 -3.48 10.60
CA TYR A 115 -5.27 -2.99 10.44
C TYR A 115 -5.66 -1.88 11.43
N ASP A 116 -4.80 -1.56 12.39
CA ASP A 116 -5.07 -0.53 13.41
C ASP A 116 -3.86 0.39 13.61
N ASP A 117 -3.80 1.43 12.77
CA ASP A 117 -2.79 2.49 12.88
C ASP A 117 -2.87 3.28 14.21
N SER A 118 -3.98 3.14 14.95
CA SER A 118 -4.14 3.78 16.25
C SER A 118 -3.70 2.92 17.44
N ALA A 119 -3.37 1.64 17.19
CA ALA A 119 -2.88 0.76 18.22
C ALA A 119 -1.50 1.21 18.72
N GLU A 120 -1.33 1.22 20.05
CA GLU A 120 -0.03 1.48 20.66
C GLU A 120 0.98 0.40 20.23
N PRO A 121 2.18 0.79 19.73
CA PRO A 121 3.21 -0.17 19.36
C PRO A 121 3.61 -1.06 20.54
N ILE A 122 3.76 -2.36 20.28
CA ILE A 122 4.19 -3.34 21.27
C ILE A 122 5.70 -3.58 21.10
N LEU A 123 6.46 -3.24 22.14
CA LEU A 123 7.89 -3.51 22.20
C LEU A 123 8.11 -5.01 22.32
N THR A 124 8.81 -5.58 21.34
CA THR A 124 8.90 -7.02 21.11
C THR A 124 10.34 -7.45 20.90
N LEU A 125 10.80 -8.41 21.68
CA LEU A 125 11.96 -9.24 21.37
C LEU A 125 11.51 -10.39 20.49
N GLN A 126 11.71 -10.25 19.18
CA GLN A 126 11.29 -11.23 18.21
C GLN A 126 12.43 -12.22 17.89
N VAL A 127 12.10 -13.50 17.78
CA VAL A 127 12.97 -14.56 17.29
C VAL A 127 12.37 -15.14 16.01
N LYS A 128 12.95 -14.80 14.86
CA LYS A 128 12.52 -15.31 13.56
C LYS A 128 13.12 -16.69 13.32
N VAL A 129 12.30 -17.73 13.32
CA VAL A 129 12.74 -19.12 13.18
C VAL A 129 12.57 -19.59 11.74
N ASP A 130 13.63 -20.18 11.19
CA ASP A 130 13.58 -20.91 9.91
C ASP A 130 13.19 -22.37 10.16
N SER A 131 11.93 -22.71 9.85
CA SER A 131 11.38 -24.06 10.09
C SER A 131 12.07 -25.18 9.30
N THR A 132 12.88 -24.86 8.28
CA THR A 132 13.67 -25.87 7.56
C THR A 132 14.87 -26.36 8.37
N ARG A 133 15.25 -25.61 9.42
CA ARG A 133 16.44 -25.87 10.26
C ARG A 133 16.09 -26.20 11.70
N ASP A 134 14.81 -26.17 12.06
CA ASP A 134 14.35 -26.35 13.44
C ASP A 134 13.54 -27.65 13.62
N ASP A 135 14.21 -28.64 14.22
CA ASP A 135 13.61 -29.91 14.63
C ASP A 135 12.87 -29.80 15.99
N SER A 136 13.02 -28.69 16.72
CA SER A 136 12.60 -28.51 18.13
C SER A 136 11.21 -27.89 18.31
N ARG A 137 10.28 -28.20 17.40
CA ARG A 137 8.98 -27.53 17.28
C ARG A 137 8.18 -27.44 18.59
N GLU A 138 8.40 -28.33 19.56
CA GLU A 138 7.71 -28.40 20.86
C GLU A 138 8.24 -27.45 21.95
N ASN A 139 9.37 -26.75 21.72
CA ASN A 139 10.10 -26.02 22.77
C ASN A 139 9.96 -24.49 22.74
N TRP A 140 9.27 -23.92 21.74
CA TRP A 140 9.23 -22.46 21.55
C TRP A 140 8.56 -21.74 22.72
N LEU A 141 7.53 -22.33 23.32
CA LEU A 141 6.81 -21.71 24.43
C LEU A 141 7.71 -21.59 25.68
N GLN A 142 8.48 -22.63 25.97
CA GLN A 142 9.41 -22.68 27.10
C GLN A 142 10.58 -21.73 26.89
N ALA A 143 11.12 -21.68 25.67
CA ALA A 143 12.14 -20.70 25.31
C ALA A 143 11.63 -19.26 25.49
N ALA A 144 10.41 -18.96 25.01
CA ALA A 144 9.82 -17.64 25.15
C ALA A 144 9.59 -17.25 26.62
N GLN A 145 9.15 -18.21 27.44
CA GLN A 145 8.98 -18.04 28.89
C GLN A 145 10.32 -17.70 29.58
N GLU A 146 11.36 -18.50 29.36
CA GLU A 146 12.68 -18.25 29.99
C GLU A 146 13.32 -16.95 29.52
N MET A 147 13.16 -16.60 28.24
CA MET A 147 13.62 -15.32 27.71
C MET A 147 12.89 -14.15 28.37
N HIS A 148 11.56 -14.23 28.52
CA HIS A 148 10.79 -13.18 29.17
C HIS A 148 11.13 -13.06 30.67
N ASP A 149 11.33 -14.17 31.37
CA ASP A 149 11.77 -14.16 32.77
C ASP A 149 13.17 -13.54 32.93
N LEU A 150 14.05 -13.75 31.95
CA LEU A 150 15.34 -13.06 31.89
C LEU A 150 15.14 -11.55 31.68
N LEU A 151 14.35 -11.13 30.70
CA LEU A 151 14.05 -9.71 30.47
C LEU A 151 13.45 -9.04 31.71
N HIS A 152 12.54 -9.73 32.41
CA HIS A 152 11.95 -9.25 33.67
C HIS A 152 13.02 -9.01 34.75
N ARG A 153 14.01 -9.91 34.89
CA ARG A 153 15.14 -9.72 35.84
C ARG A 153 16.02 -8.51 35.49
N TYR A 154 16.04 -8.10 34.24
CA TYR A 154 16.74 -6.90 33.75
C TYR A 154 15.89 -5.62 33.84
N GLY A 155 14.66 -5.68 34.36
CA GLY A 155 13.72 -4.55 34.41
C GLY A 155 13.15 -4.17 33.04
N LEU A 156 13.04 -5.16 32.14
CA LEU A 156 12.50 -5.02 30.79
C LEU A 156 11.15 -5.73 30.65
N GLU A 157 10.32 -5.73 31.70
CA GLU A 157 9.01 -6.39 31.72
C GLU A 157 8.00 -5.85 30.71
N TYR A 158 8.27 -4.68 30.12
CA TYR A 158 7.46 -4.08 29.07
C TYR A 158 7.76 -4.66 27.67
N VAL A 159 8.81 -5.49 27.54
CA VAL A 159 9.20 -6.14 26.27
C VAL A 159 8.58 -7.54 26.22
N THR A 160 7.68 -7.75 25.26
CA THR A 160 7.08 -9.06 24.99
C THR A 160 8.06 -9.94 24.20
N VAL A 161 8.01 -11.27 24.34
CA VAL A 161 8.81 -12.19 23.51
C VAL A 161 7.91 -12.78 22.43
N ASP A 162 8.36 -12.81 21.18
CA ASP A 162 7.63 -13.40 20.04
C ASP A 162 8.54 -14.32 19.21
N ILE A 163 8.43 -15.62 19.43
CA ILE A 163 9.10 -16.64 18.61
C ILE A 163 8.16 -17.03 17.49
N ILE A 164 8.52 -16.64 16.27
CA ILE A 164 7.63 -16.72 15.11
C ILE A 164 8.33 -17.39 13.94
N ASN A 165 7.59 -18.22 13.20
CA ASN A 165 8.04 -18.65 11.89
C ASN A 165 8.09 -17.42 10.96
N TRP A 166 9.24 -17.16 10.33
CA TRP A 166 9.42 -15.97 9.49
C TRP A 166 8.33 -15.82 8.40
N ARG A 167 7.74 -16.92 7.93
CA ARG A 167 6.66 -16.91 6.93
C ARG A 167 5.36 -16.29 7.44
N LEU A 168 5.10 -16.34 8.75
CA LEU A 168 3.92 -15.73 9.35
C LEU A 168 4.01 -14.22 9.40
N GLU A 169 5.21 -13.68 9.48
CA GLU A 169 5.45 -12.23 9.45
C GLU A 169 5.17 -11.66 8.06
N ASP A 170 5.63 -12.34 7.01
CA ASP A 170 5.38 -11.94 5.62
C ASP A 170 3.92 -12.14 5.19
N GLY A 171 3.17 -12.96 5.94
CA GLY A 171 1.81 -13.36 5.60
C GLY A 171 1.73 -14.41 4.49
N PRO A 172 0.55 -14.98 4.23
CA PRO A 172 0.37 -15.90 3.12
C PRO A 172 0.50 -15.16 1.79
N SER A 173 1.07 -15.82 0.78
CA SER A 173 0.94 -15.35 -0.60
C SER A 173 -0.42 -15.71 -1.15
N ILE A 174 -1.03 -14.75 -1.85
CA ILE A 174 -2.37 -14.89 -2.44
C ILE A 174 -2.28 -14.87 -3.96
N PHE A 175 -2.94 -15.84 -4.59
CA PHE A 175 -3.06 -15.95 -6.04
C PHE A 175 -4.52 -16.16 -6.43
N ILE A 176 -4.85 -15.94 -7.70
CA ILE A 176 -6.18 -16.27 -8.23
C ILE A 176 -6.39 -17.79 -8.25
N CYS A 177 -7.64 -18.25 -8.09
CA CYS A 177 -8.00 -19.65 -8.32
C CYS A 177 -7.84 -20.02 -9.79
N GLU A 178 -7.43 -21.25 -10.08
CA GLU A 178 -7.32 -21.76 -11.44
C GLU A 178 -8.68 -22.31 -11.91
N PRO A 179 -8.97 -22.29 -13.22
CA PRO A 179 -10.19 -22.92 -13.77
C PRO A 179 -10.31 -24.42 -13.48
N THR A 180 -9.19 -25.08 -13.18
CA THR A 180 -9.10 -26.50 -12.77
C THR A 180 -9.48 -26.73 -11.31
N ASP A 181 -9.53 -25.69 -10.48
CA ASP A 181 -9.93 -25.82 -9.08
C ASP A 181 -11.42 -26.16 -8.99
N ALA A 182 -11.77 -27.18 -8.20
CA ALA A 182 -13.15 -27.69 -8.11
C ALA A 182 -14.18 -26.62 -7.69
N ILE A 183 -13.75 -25.61 -6.93
CA ILE A 183 -14.59 -24.49 -6.52
C ILE A 183 -14.86 -23.49 -7.65
N PHE A 184 -14.01 -23.39 -8.67
CA PHE A 184 -14.07 -22.34 -9.67
C PHE A 184 -15.45 -22.27 -10.37
N SER A 185 -15.95 -23.41 -10.83
CA SER A 185 -17.27 -23.50 -11.49
C SER A 185 -18.45 -23.45 -10.52
N LYS A 186 -18.22 -23.69 -9.22
CA LYS A 186 -19.23 -23.70 -8.15
C LYS A 186 -19.30 -22.39 -7.38
N TRP A 187 -18.34 -21.48 -7.57
CA TRP A 187 -18.11 -20.32 -6.70
C TRP A 187 -19.36 -19.47 -6.52
N ASN A 188 -20.08 -19.16 -7.60
CA ASN A 188 -21.31 -18.35 -7.51
C ASN A 188 -22.38 -18.97 -6.61
N MET A 189 -22.52 -20.31 -6.64
CA MET A 189 -23.48 -21.03 -5.81
C MET A 189 -23.04 -21.07 -4.34
N VAL A 190 -21.76 -21.37 -4.10
CA VAL A 190 -21.16 -21.41 -2.76
C VAL A 190 -21.25 -20.04 -2.09
N ARG A 191 -20.81 -18.99 -2.79
CA ARG A 191 -20.87 -17.61 -2.32
C ARG A 191 -22.28 -17.17 -2.00
N LYS A 192 -23.26 -17.45 -2.88
CA LYS A 192 -24.66 -17.13 -2.61
C LYS A 192 -25.16 -17.85 -1.35
N ARG A 193 -24.83 -19.14 -1.20
CA ARG A 193 -25.18 -19.92 0.00
C ARG A 193 -24.58 -19.30 1.28
N ILE A 194 -23.34 -18.81 1.23
CA ILE A 194 -22.71 -18.10 2.35
C ILE A 194 -23.50 -16.83 2.70
N LEU A 195 -23.80 -15.99 1.71
CA LEU A 195 -24.56 -14.75 1.92
C LEU A 195 -25.96 -15.01 2.50
N ASP A 196 -26.59 -16.12 2.14
CA ASP A 196 -27.94 -16.48 2.60
C ASP A 196 -27.96 -17.14 4.00
N SER A 197 -26.84 -17.74 4.45
CA SER A 197 -26.85 -18.69 5.58
C SER A 197 -25.89 -18.36 6.70
N VAL A 198 -24.82 -17.62 6.41
CA VAL A 198 -23.82 -17.20 7.41
C VAL A 198 -24.21 -15.81 7.89
N ASP A 199 -24.15 -15.58 9.20
CA ASP A 199 -24.23 -14.20 9.69
C ASP A 199 -23.00 -13.44 9.22
N VAL A 200 -23.17 -12.57 8.23
CA VAL A 200 -22.11 -11.79 7.60
C VAL A 200 -21.74 -10.54 8.42
N SER A 201 -22.36 -10.29 9.60
CA SER A 201 -22.06 -9.15 10.49
C SER A 201 -20.57 -8.96 10.72
N GLY A 202 -20.05 -7.78 10.33
CA GLY A 202 -18.63 -7.39 10.38
C GLY A 202 -17.76 -7.80 9.20
N PHE A 203 -18.23 -8.63 8.26
CA PHE A 203 -17.50 -8.88 7.00
C PHE A 203 -17.24 -7.57 6.22
N GLN A 204 -16.07 -7.49 5.61
CA GLN A 204 -15.63 -6.41 4.71
C GLN A 204 -15.48 -6.93 3.27
N MET A 205 -14.89 -8.12 3.10
CA MET A 205 -14.73 -8.81 1.82
C MET A 205 -15.05 -10.30 1.95
N LEU A 206 -15.63 -10.90 0.90
CA LEU A 206 -15.76 -12.34 0.69
C LEU A 206 -15.27 -12.68 -0.73
N GLY A 207 -14.21 -13.47 -0.85
CA GLY A 207 -13.63 -13.88 -2.13
C GLY A 207 -13.10 -15.32 -2.12
N CYS A 208 -12.62 -15.78 -3.28
CA CYS A 208 -12.07 -17.12 -3.45
C CYS A 208 -10.71 -17.03 -4.15
N TYR A 209 -9.65 -17.42 -3.44
CA TYR A 209 -8.25 -17.25 -3.87
C TYR A 209 -7.44 -18.49 -3.52
N ARG A 210 -6.28 -18.68 -4.13
CA ARG A 210 -5.31 -19.66 -3.66
C ARG A 210 -4.41 -19.01 -2.63
N MET A 211 -4.36 -19.60 -1.45
CA MET A 211 -3.57 -19.09 -0.33
C MET A 211 -2.58 -20.13 0.15
N GLY A 212 -1.41 -19.67 0.58
CA GLY A 212 -0.36 -20.55 1.06
C GLY A 212 0.88 -19.76 1.47
N TYR A 213 1.83 -20.47 2.07
CA TYR A 213 3.13 -19.92 2.42
C TYR A 213 4.19 -20.58 1.54
N GLU A 214 5.37 -19.97 1.44
CA GLU A 214 6.47 -20.54 0.67
C GLU A 214 6.74 -22.01 1.08
N ASP A 215 6.98 -22.87 0.09
CA ASP A 215 7.11 -24.33 0.19
C ASP A 215 5.85 -25.13 0.60
N VAL A 216 4.70 -24.49 0.74
CA VAL A 216 3.40 -25.15 0.97
C VAL A 216 2.56 -25.07 -0.31
N GLU A 217 1.78 -26.11 -0.59
CA GLU A 217 0.82 -26.09 -1.70
C GLU A 217 -0.21 -24.97 -1.51
N TYR A 218 -0.34 -24.10 -2.51
CA TYR A 218 -1.37 -23.06 -2.54
C TYR A 218 -2.72 -23.69 -2.83
N LYS A 219 -3.58 -23.75 -1.80
CA LYS A 219 -4.90 -24.35 -1.91
C LYS A 219 -5.95 -23.29 -2.21
N PRO A 220 -7.02 -23.62 -2.97
CA PRO A 220 -8.18 -22.77 -3.04
C PRO A 220 -8.75 -22.52 -1.64
N THR A 221 -9.07 -21.28 -1.34
CA THR A 221 -9.46 -20.81 -0.02
C THR A 221 -10.57 -19.77 -0.16
N ILE A 222 -11.66 -19.96 0.57
CA ILE A 222 -12.65 -18.91 0.79
C ILE A 222 -12.04 -17.95 1.80
N LEU A 223 -11.75 -16.74 1.34
CA LEU A 223 -11.18 -15.68 2.15
C LEU A 223 -12.28 -14.70 2.56
N VAL A 224 -12.40 -14.49 3.86
CA VAL A 224 -13.23 -13.44 4.45
C VAL A 224 -12.34 -12.45 5.18
N THR A 225 -12.49 -11.16 4.91
CA THR A 225 -11.92 -10.13 5.78
C THR A 225 -13.01 -9.50 6.64
N VAL A 226 -12.65 -9.08 7.85
CA VAL A 226 -13.59 -8.59 8.86
C VAL A 226 -13.09 -7.33 9.53
N ASP A 227 -14.05 -6.50 9.97
CA ASP A 227 -13.78 -5.30 10.75
C ASP A 227 -13.11 -5.68 12.09
N PRO A 228 -11.86 -5.25 12.34
CA PRO A 228 -11.13 -5.57 13.57
C PRO A 228 -11.79 -4.99 14.82
N LYS A 229 -12.64 -3.96 14.65
CA LYS A 229 -13.36 -3.31 15.77
C LYS A 229 -14.59 -4.09 16.20
N LEU A 230 -15.06 -5.05 15.39
CA LEU A 230 -16.19 -5.89 15.77
C LEU A 230 -15.70 -7.12 16.54
N GLU A 231 -16.00 -7.13 17.83
CA GLU A 231 -15.74 -8.29 18.69
C GLU A 231 -16.81 -9.37 18.43
N ARG A 232 -16.39 -10.46 17.81
CA ARG A 232 -17.22 -11.63 17.53
C ARG A 232 -16.34 -12.89 17.48
N ASP A 233 -16.92 -14.04 17.84
CA ASP A 233 -16.28 -15.32 17.60
C ASP A 233 -16.35 -15.70 16.10
N TRP A 234 -15.26 -15.43 15.40
CA TRP A 234 -15.12 -15.75 13.98
C TRP A 234 -15.00 -17.25 13.71
N ASN A 235 -14.74 -18.09 14.71
CA ASN A 235 -14.68 -19.54 14.51
C ASN A 235 -16.04 -20.11 14.13
N ILE A 236 -17.13 -19.54 14.65
CA ILE A 236 -18.50 -19.93 14.28
C ILE A 236 -18.73 -19.66 12.79
N ALA A 237 -18.40 -18.45 12.32
CA ALA A 237 -18.53 -18.08 10.91
C ALA A 237 -17.65 -18.98 10.02
N LYS A 238 -16.40 -19.26 10.43
CA LYS A 238 -15.50 -20.17 9.71
C LYS A 238 -16.07 -21.59 9.64
N GLN A 239 -16.65 -22.08 10.72
CA GLN A 239 -17.29 -23.39 10.76
C GLN A 239 -18.52 -23.46 9.84
N ASP A 240 -19.36 -22.41 9.80
CA ASP A 240 -20.50 -22.35 8.90
C ASP A 240 -20.08 -22.35 7.42
N VAL A 241 -19.02 -21.61 7.08
CA VAL A 241 -18.43 -21.65 5.73
C VAL A 241 -17.91 -23.06 5.39
N ASN A 242 -17.22 -23.72 6.32
CA ASN A 242 -16.75 -25.10 6.13
C ASN A 242 -17.90 -26.11 5.96
N ASN A 243 -19.00 -25.93 6.70
CA ASN A 243 -20.20 -26.74 6.52
C ASN A 243 -20.78 -26.59 5.11
N ILE A 244 -20.82 -25.35 4.58
CA ILE A 244 -21.22 -25.08 3.20
C ILE A 244 -20.25 -25.74 2.21
N LEU A 245 -18.93 -25.66 2.42
CA LEU A 245 -17.96 -26.35 1.54
C LEU A 245 -18.20 -27.87 1.51
N ASN A 246 -18.55 -28.47 2.64
CA ASN A 246 -18.93 -29.89 2.71
C ASN A 246 -20.25 -30.17 1.96
N GLU A 247 -21.27 -29.30 2.05
CA GLU A 247 -22.52 -29.41 1.27
C GLU A 247 -22.28 -29.46 -0.24
N PHE A 248 -21.21 -28.81 -0.72
CA PHE A 248 -20.84 -28.72 -2.13
C PHE A 248 -19.78 -29.75 -2.57
N ASP A 249 -19.40 -30.70 -1.71
CA ASP A 249 -18.34 -31.68 -1.94
C ASP A 249 -16.99 -31.02 -2.32
N LEU A 250 -16.56 -30.03 -1.54
CA LEU A 250 -15.33 -29.27 -1.75
C LEU A 250 -14.29 -29.49 -0.62
N PRO A 251 -13.87 -30.74 -0.31
CA PRO A 251 -13.00 -31.03 0.85
C PRO A 251 -11.56 -30.51 0.71
N MET A 252 -11.17 -30.08 -0.50
CA MET A 252 -9.83 -29.55 -0.78
C MET A 252 -9.77 -28.01 -0.71
N VAL A 253 -10.91 -27.36 -0.43
CA VAL A 253 -11.00 -25.91 -0.31
C VAL A 253 -10.97 -25.56 1.17
N ASP A 254 -10.10 -24.63 1.55
CA ASP A 254 -10.00 -24.14 2.92
C ASP A 254 -10.90 -22.89 3.11
N ALA A 255 -11.12 -22.49 4.37
CA ALA A 255 -11.78 -21.23 4.72
C ALA A 255 -10.92 -20.46 5.71
N GLU A 256 -10.65 -19.18 5.43
CA GLU A 256 -9.86 -18.32 6.30
C GLU A 256 -10.54 -16.97 6.54
N ILE A 257 -10.44 -16.49 7.79
CA ILE A 257 -11.01 -15.22 8.22
C ILE A 257 -9.89 -14.35 8.78
N TYR A 258 -9.70 -13.17 8.20
CA TYR A 258 -8.66 -12.21 8.57
C TYR A 258 -9.27 -10.91 9.08
N LYS A 259 -8.75 -10.39 10.19
CA LYS A 259 -8.95 -8.99 10.55
C LYS A 259 -8.14 -8.13 9.58
N ASP A 260 -8.74 -7.09 9.03
CA ASP A 260 -8.04 -6.22 8.08
C ASP A 260 -8.49 -4.76 8.15
N CYS A 261 -7.72 -3.87 7.51
CA CYS A 261 -8.08 -2.47 7.42
C CYS A 261 -9.35 -2.27 6.58
N ASN A 262 -9.96 -1.09 6.70
CA ASN A 262 -11.12 -0.74 5.88
C ASN A 262 -10.75 -0.83 4.39
N ILE A 263 -11.62 -1.43 3.58
CA ILE A 263 -11.40 -1.61 2.15
C ILE A 263 -11.14 -0.29 1.41
N PHE A 264 -11.73 0.81 1.85
CA PHE A 264 -11.49 2.13 1.28
C PHE A 264 -10.19 2.71 1.83
N CYS A 265 -9.12 2.61 1.04
CA CYS A 265 -7.76 2.92 1.47
C CYS A 265 -7.28 4.31 0.99
N ALA A 266 -7.87 5.39 1.51
CA ALA A 266 -7.21 6.70 1.42
C ALA A 266 -6.01 6.74 2.37
N ARG A 267 -4.87 7.27 1.92
CA ARG A 267 -3.69 7.42 2.79
C ARG A 267 -3.86 8.60 3.71
N ARG A 268 -3.42 8.45 4.96
CA ARG A 268 -2.96 9.58 5.79
C ARG A 268 -1.43 9.54 5.84
N PRO A 269 -0.73 10.67 5.80
CA PRO A 269 0.71 10.70 5.97
C PRO A 269 0.96 10.23 7.39
N SER A 270 1.64 9.11 7.56
CA SER A 270 2.06 8.67 8.89
C SER A 270 2.90 9.77 9.53
N ILE A 271 2.65 10.09 10.79
CA ILE A 271 3.49 11.02 11.56
C ILE A 271 4.94 10.47 11.68
N GLN A 272 5.17 9.18 11.41
CA GLN A 272 6.41 8.48 11.76
C GLN A 272 6.98 7.43 10.78
N SER A 273 6.43 7.15 9.58
CA SER A 273 7.06 6.15 8.69
C SER A 273 8.22 6.68 7.86
N GLU A 274 9.27 5.85 7.82
CA GLU A 274 10.59 6.07 7.27
C GLU A 274 10.66 5.91 5.74
N ILE A 275 11.44 6.81 5.12
CA ILE A 275 12.47 6.55 4.10
C ILE A 275 12.12 5.48 3.05
N ASN A 276 11.12 5.72 2.20
CA ASN A 276 11.12 5.21 0.80
C ASN A 276 10.18 6.00 -0.13
N SER A 277 9.83 7.24 0.21
CA SER A 277 9.05 8.10 -0.69
C SER A 277 10.00 8.65 -1.78
N ARG A 278 9.86 8.12 -3.00
CA ARG A 278 10.45 8.75 -4.19
C ARG A 278 9.65 10.01 -4.49
N TYR A 279 10.40 11.10 -4.56
CA TYR A 279 9.94 12.47 -4.69
C TYR A 279 9.00 12.62 -5.89
N PRO A 280 7.94 13.46 -5.79
CA PRO A 280 7.26 13.94 -6.99
C PRO A 280 8.33 14.48 -7.93
N VAL A 281 8.25 14.12 -9.22
CA VAL A 281 9.18 14.59 -10.24
C VAL A 281 9.14 16.11 -10.24
N TYR A 282 10.09 16.70 -9.51
CA TYR A 282 10.10 18.13 -9.26
C TYR A 282 10.74 18.79 -10.47
N THR A 283 9.92 19.36 -11.35
CA THR A 283 10.42 20.37 -12.28
C THR A 283 10.75 21.62 -11.45
N ARG A 284 11.75 22.43 -11.88
CA ARG A 284 12.15 23.66 -11.15
C ARG A 284 10.98 24.64 -10.89
N GLU A 285 9.86 24.49 -11.59
CA GLU A 285 8.65 25.29 -11.47
C GLU A 285 7.56 24.66 -10.58
N GLY A 286 7.83 23.47 -10.02
CA GLY A 286 6.84 22.60 -9.40
C GLY A 286 5.85 22.01 -10.41
N PRO A 287 5.16 20.91 -10.08
CA PRO A 287 4.17 20.35 -10.98
C PRO A 287 2.95 21.28 -11.06
N ARG A 288 2.96 22.20 -12.03
CA ARG A 288 1.74 22.89 -12.51
C ARG A 288 0.77 21.92 -13.19
N VAL A 289 1.31 20.78 -13.57
CA VAL A 289 0.68 19.67 -14.28
C VAL A 289 0.19 18.62 -13.26
N ALA A 290 -1.10 18.30 -13.31
CA ALA A 290 -1.63 17.09 -12.67
C ALA A 290 -1.58 15.95 -13.67
N THR A 291 -1.17 14.76 -13.24
CA THR A 291 -1.09 13.60 -14.12
C THR A 291 -1.32 12.29 -13.38
N ILE A 292 -1.49 11.21 -14.14
CA ILE A 292 -1.72 9.84 -13.63
C ILE A 292 -0.69 9.51 -12.54
N GLY A 293 -1.16 9.02 -11.40
CA GLY A 293 -0.30 8.63 -10.28
C GLY A 293 0.16 9.79 -9.40
N HIS A 294 -0.27 11.03 -9.64
CA HIS A 294 -0.08 12.10 -8.66
C HIS A 294 -1.02 11.91 -7.46
N SER A 295 -0.61 12.38 -6.28
CA SER A 295 -1.51 12.42 -5.13
C SER A 295 -2.63 13.44 -5.36
N VAL A 296 -3.83 13.14 -4.91
CA VAL A 296 -4.95 14.07 -4.95
C VAL A 296 -5.78 13.91 -3.68
N GLY A 297 -6.23 15.02 -3.11
CA GLY A 297 -6.96 15.01 -1.85
C GLY A 297 -7.78 16.27 -1.65
N ALA A 298 -8.62 16.25 -0.63
CA ALA A 298 -9.32 17.44 -0.16
C ALA A 298 -8.33 18.58 0.11
N ARG A 299 -8.78 19.81 -0.12
CA ARG A 299 -7.95 21.00 0.09
C ARG A 299 -7.41 21.08 1.51
N ASP A 300 -6.12 21.35 1.62
CA ASP A 300 -5.39 21.46 2.89
C ASP A 300 -5.51 20.19 3.76
N SER A 301 -5.89 19.05 3.18
CA SER A 301 -6.01 17.77 3.87
C SER A 301 -4.71 16.99 3.84
N ASP A 302 -4.49 16.26 4.92
CA ASP A 302 -3.45 15.25 4.98
C ASP A 302 -3.92 13.94 4.30
N THR A 303 -5.22 13.68 4.18
CA THR A 303 -5.74 12.51 3.45
C THR A 303 -5.61 12.67 1.94
N TYR A 304 -5.19 11.61 1.25
CA TYR A 304 -5.11 11.60 -0.22
C TYR A 304 -5.25 10.21 -0.82
N GLY A 305 -5.58 10.21 -2.11
CA GLY A 305 -5.50 9.07 -3.01
C GLY A 305 -4.71 9.42 -4.27
N THR A 306 -5.05 8.72 -5.35
CA THR A 306 -4.40 8.84 -6.65
C THR A 306 -5.27 9.60 -7.64
N PHE A 307 -4.65 10.53 -8.37
CA PHE A 307 -5.20 11.13 -9.57
C PHE A 307 -5.13 10.10 -10.69
N GLY A 308 -6.28 9.53 -11.05
CA GLY A 308 -6.37 8.43 -12.02
C GLY A 308 -6.02 8.86 -13.44
N GLY A 309 -6.38 10.09 -13.80
CA GLY A 309 -6.08 10.66 -15.11
C GLY A 309 -7.10 11.70 -15.55
N TRP A 310 -6.96 12.15 -16.78
CA TRP A 310 -7.85 13.13 -17.40
C TRP A 310 -8.91 12.47 -18.28
N LEU A 311 -10.16 12.89 -18.13
CA LEU A 311 -11.27 12.58 -19.02
C LEU A 311 -11.65 13.83 -19.82
N ASN A 312 -12.09 13.63 -21.06
CA ASN A 312 -12.77 14.63 -21.86
C ASN A 312 -14.25 14.32 -21.86
N ILE A 313 -15.07 15.33 -21.52
CA ILE A 313 -16.51 15.18 -21.40
C ILE A 313 -17.18 16.15 -22.36
N ARG A 314 -18.18 15.65 -23.10
CA ARG A 314 -19.04 16.46 -23.95
C ARG A 314 -20.46 16.45 -23.39
N GLN A 315 -20.98 17.61 -23.03
CA GLN A 315 -22.30 17.74 -22.42
C GLN A 315 -23.43 17.47 -23.43
N ARG A 316 -23.28 17.94 -24.67
CA ARG A 316 -24.25 17.76 -25.76
C ARG A 316 -23.51 17.52 -27.07
N PRO A 317 -24.14 16.92 -28.09
CA PRO A 317 -23.47 16.66 -29.38
C PRO A 317 -22.77 17.87 -30.01
N ASP A 318 -23.27 19.09 -29.75
CA ASP A 318 -22.78 20.36 -30.26
C ASP A 318 -21.92 21.16 -29.26
N SER A 319 -21.70 20.67 -28.04
CA SER A 319 -20.89 21.36 -27.03
C SER A 319 -19.40 21.11 -27.23
N GLU A 320 -18.57 22.04 -26.74
CA GLU A 320 -17.13 21.81 -26.66
C GLU A 320 -16.81 20.66 -25.69
N TRP A 321 -15.65 20.02 -25.91
CA TRP A 321 -15.10 19.04 -24.99
C TRP A 321 -14.42 19.75 -23.82
N GLU A 322 -14.80 19.41 -22.59
CA GLU A 322 -14.20 19.94 -21.38
C GLU A 322 -13.36 18.86 -20.65
N PRO A 323 -12.13 19.18 -20.22
CA PRO A 323 -11.29 18.25 -19.48
C PRO A 323 -11.64 18.22 -17.98
N PHE A 324 -11.70 17.02 -17.41
CA PHE A 324 -11.91 16.77 -15.99
C PHE A 324 -10.88 15.77 -15.46
N GLY A 325 -10.42 16.00 -14.22
CA GLY A 325 -9.64 14.99 -13.50
C GLY A 325 -10.53 13.91 -12.92
N LEU A 326 -10.03 12.67 -12.84
CA LEU A 326 -10.72 11.54 -12.23
C LEU A 326 -9.97 11.04 -11.00
N THR A 327 -10.71 10.73 -9.93
CA THR A 327 -10.19 10.03 -8.73
C THR A 327 -11.34 9.33 -7.99
N CYS A 328 -11.02 8.64 -6.90
CA CYS A 328 -12.00 8.07 -5.98
C CYS A 328 -12.68 9.14 -5.12
N ARG A 329 -13.99 8.97 -4.85
CA ARG A 329 -14.75 9.93 -4.03
C ARG A 329 -14.24 9.93 -2.59
N HIS A 330 -13.99 8.78 -1.98
CA HIS A 330 -13.50 8.71 -0.59
C HIS A 330 -12.12 9.35 -0.37
N CYS A 331 -11.37 9.64 -1.44
CA CYS A 331 -10.10 10.37 -1.36
C CYS A 331 -10.30 11.88 -1.17
N ILE A 332 -11.50 12.38 -1.49
CA ILE A 332 -11.85 13.82 -1.45
C ILE A 332 -12.85 14.13 -0.32
N PHE A 333 -13.69 13.18 0.03
CA PHE A 333 -14.68 13.34 1.09
C PHE A 333 -14.29 12.48 2.28
N ASP A 334 -14.04 13.09 3.44
CA ASP A 334 -13.79 12.34 4.66
C ASP A 334 -15.02 11.50 5.02
N ASN A 335 -14.86 10.17 4.99
CA ASN A 335 -15.89 9.19 5.35
C ASN A 335 -16.42 9.33 6.79
N HIS A 336 -15.80 10.16 7.64
CA HIS A 336 -16.20 10.36 9.04
C HIS A 336 -17.35 11.34 9.24
N ARG A 337 -17.79 12.08 8.22
CA ARG A 337 -18.98 12.94 8.33
C ARG A 337 -20.19 12.28 7.68
N GLN A 338 -20.79 11.35 8.42
CA GLN A 338 -22.11 10.78 8.11
C GLN A 338 -23.26 11.80 8.17
N ASP A 339 -23.03 13.01 8.71
CA ASP A 339 -24.06 14.02 8.86
C ASP A 339 -23.71 15.31 8.10
N ALA A 340 -24.13 15.39 6.84
CA ALA A 340 -24.80 16.57 6.28
C ALA A 340 -25.03 16.39 4.78
N LEU A 341 -26.29 16.18 4.41
CA LEU A 341 -26.85 16.35 3.06
C LEU A 341 -26.74 17.79 2.50
N ILE A 342 -25.92 18.66 3.10
CA ILE A 342 -25.81 20.07 2.72
C ILE A 342 -24.38 20.56 2.94
N SER A 343 -23.59 20.55 1.88
CA SER A 343 -22.71 21.69 1.61
C SER A 343 -22.75 21.96 0.11
N GLU A 344 -23.57 22.94 -0.28
CA GLU A 344 -23.70 23.46 -1.65
C GLU A 344 -22.42 24.13 -2.18
N SER A 345 -21.33 24.16 -1.41
CA SER A 345 -20.04 24.61 -1.91
C SER A 345 -19.25 23.45 -2.50
N ALA A 346 -18.88 23.58 -3.78
CA ALA A 346 -18.00 22.62 -4.46
C ALA A 346 -16.75 22.33 -3.60
N GLN A 347 -16.57 21.06 -3.25
CA GLN A 347 -15.46 20.61 -2.41
C GLN A 347 -14.16 20.92 -3.15
N LYS A 348 -13.25 21.64 -2.49
CA LYS A 348 -12.02 22.09 -3.12
C LYS A 348 -10.94 21.02 -3.00
N VAL A 349 -10.09 20.95 -4.02
CA VAL A 349 -9.13 19.85 -4.19
C VAL A 349 -7.72 20.38 -4.47
N ASP A 350 -6.73 19.66 -3.95
CA ASP A 350 -5.31 19.88 -4.18
C ASP A 350 -4.69 18.68 -4.93
N CYS A 351 -3.83 18.95 -5.90
CA CYS A 351 -3.08 17.96 -6.67
C CYS A 351 -1.74 18.56 -7.12
N PRO A 352 -0.57 18.02 -6.72
CA PRO A 352 -0.39 17.04 -5.66
C PRO A 352 -1.10 17.43 -4.37
N SER A 353 -1.53 16.44 -3.57
CA SER A 353 -2.22 16.70 -2.30
C SER A 353 -1.35 17.51 -1.34
N TYR A 354 -1.99 18.32 -0.50
CA TYR A 354 -1.32 19.11 0.53
C TYR A 354 -0.41 18.25 1.41
N GLY A 355 -0.95 17.16 1.96
CA GLY A 355 -0.21 16.21 2.80
C GLY A 355 1.07 15.69 2.14
N LYS A 356 0.99 15.33 0.85
CA LYS A 356 2.18 14.82 0.12
C LYS A 356 3.24 15.88 -0.11
N VAL A 357 2.84 17.11 -0.43
CA VAL A 357 3.80 18.22 -0.61
C VAL A 357 4.52 18.51 0.71
N LYS A 358 3.78 18.54 1.82
CA LYS A 358 4.33 18.75 3.16
C LYS A 358 5.28 17.62 3.57
N GLU A 359 4.88 16.36 3.37
CA GLU A 359 5.73 15.17 3.60
C GLU A 359 7.06 15.30 2.85
N CYS A 360 7.02 15.68 1.58
CA CYS A 360 8.22 15.85 0.76
C CYS A 360 9.16 16.94 1.31
N ILE A 361 8.60 18.06 1.75
CA ILE A 361 9.37 19.15 2.37
C ILE A 361 10.04 18.67 3.65
N ASP A 362 9.32 17.98 4.52
CA ASP A 362 9.85 17.54 5.81
C ASP A 362 10.91 16.43 5.65
N GLN A 363 10.70 15.48 4.73
CA GLN A 363 11.72 14.49 4.36
C GLN A 363 13.00 15.14 3.80
N ARG A 364 12.86 16.20 2.98
CA ARG A 364 14.02 16.94 2.47
C ARG A 364 14.77 17.68 3.58
N LYS A 365 14.06 18.30 4.54
CA LYS A 365 14.69 18.90 5.73
C LYS A 365 15.49 17.88 6.52
N ILE A 366 14.92 16.70 6.77
CA ILE A 366 15.60 15.60 7.47
C ILE A 366 16.84 15.14 6.70
N THR A 367 16.72 14.96 5.39
CA THR A 367 17.85 14.55 4.52
C THR A 367 19.00 15.55 4.59
N VAL A 368 18.71 16.85 4.44
CA VAL A 368 19.72 17.91 4.53
C VAL A 368 20.36 17.94 5.92
N HIS A 369 19.55 17.83 6.97
CA HIS A 369 20.03 17.80 8.34
C HIS A 369 20.97 16.60 8.59
N ASN A 370 20.59 15.40 8.13
CA ASN A 370 21.38 14.18 8.29
C ASN A 370 22.69 14.25 7.51
N LEU A 371 22.67 14.73 6.26
CA LEU A 371 23.90 14.93 5.47
C LEU A 371 24.87 15.93 6.14
N LYS A 372 24.35 16.98 6.80
CA LYS A 372 25.17 17.96 7.51
C LYS A 372 25.77 17.43 8.81
N ARG A 373 25.06 16.54 9.51
CA ARG A 373 25.52 15.95 10.78
C ARG A 373 26.32 14.67 10.60
N GLY A 374 26.18 14.01 9.45
CA GLY A 374 26.85 12.76 9.12
C GLY A 374 28.35 12.93 8.88
N GLU A 375 29.09 11.88 9.16
CA GLU A 375 30.47 11.74 8.71
C GLU A 375 30.51 11.31 7.23
N PRO A 376 31.56 11.67 6.47
CA PRO A 376 32.71 12.48 6.88
C PRO A 376 32.46 13.99 6.81
N TYR A 377 31.28 14.44 6.36
CA TYR A 377 31.02 15.87 6.12
C TYR A 377 31.23 16.72 7.37
N ARG A 378 30.71 16.29 8.52
CA ARG A 378 30.87 17.01 9.80
C ARG A 378 32.33 17.22 10.17
N THR A 379 33.16 16.18 10.15
CA THR A 379 34.60 16.28 10.46
C THR A 379 35.32 17.16 9.44
N LEU A 380 35.03 16.99 8.15
CA LEU A 380 35.66 17.79 7.10
C LEU A 380 35.32 19.28 7.22
N GLU A 381 34.07 19.60 7.58
CA GLU A 381 33.64 20.99 7.81
C GLU A 381 34.33 21.60 9.04
N GLN A 382 34.50 20.84 10.13
CA GLN A 382 35.27 21.29 11.31
C GLN A 382 36.74 21.54 10.96
N LEU A 383 37.40 20.57 10.30
CA LEU A 383 38.79 20.71 9.88
C LEU A 383 39.00 21.89 8.92
N ARG A 384 38.04 22.19 8.05
CA ARG A 384 38.07 23.37 7.15
C ARG A 384 37.97 24.69 7.92
N VAL A 385 37.22 24.71 9.03
CA VAL A 385 37.12 25.89 9.91
C VAL A 385 38.42 26.08 10.69
N ASP A 386 39.07 24.99 11.09
CA ASP A 386 40.31 24.99 11.88
C ASP A 386 41.58 25.20 11.04
N GLY A 387 41.54 24.98 9.73
CA GLY A 387 42.68 25.15 8.83
C GLY A 387 42.44 24.72 7.38
N ASP A 388 43.50 24.70 6.57
CA ASP A 388 43.41 24.24 5.18
C ASP A 388 43.30 22.72 5.11
N LEU A 389 42.31 22.23 4.36
CA LEU A 389 42.14 20.80 4.10
C LEU A 389 43.20 20.31 3.10
N PRO A 390 43.82 19.13 3.32
CA PRO A 390 44.56 18.42 2.29
C PRO A 390 43.75 18.27 0.99
N ASP A 391 44.41 18.27 -0.17
CA ASP A 391 43.74 18.34 -1.48
C ASP A 391 42.72 17.21 -1.71
N ASP A 392 43.01 15.99 -1.24
CA ASP A 392 42.11 14.84 -1.32
C ASP A 392 40.84 15.04 -0.47
N ARG A 393 41.00 15.55 0.76
CA ARG A 393 39.89 15.87 1.67
C ARG A 393 39.09 17.07 1.20
N LYS A 394 39.75 18.04 0.56
CA LYS A 394 39.10 19.22 -0.03
C LYS A 394 38.18 18.82 -1.17
N ALA A 395 38.62 17.92 -2.05
CA ALA A 395 37.78 17.41 -3.14
C ALA A 395 36.54 16.64 -2.60
N LEU A 396 36.73 15.77 -1.61
CA LEU A 396 35.62 15.07 -0.96
C LEU A 396 34.63 16.03 -0.28
N TRP A 397 35.13 17.02 0.45
CA TRP A 397 34.31 18.05 1.07
C TRP A 397 33.52 18.86 0.03
N GLN A 398 34.15 19.26 -1.08
CA GLN A 398 33.47 19.98 -2.17
C GLN A 398 32.33 19.17 -2.78
N ASN A 399 32.54 17.88 -3.03
CA ASN A 399 31.51 16.98 -3.55
C ASN A 399 30.31 16.86 -2.59
N LEU A 400 30.58 16.67 -1.29
CA LEU A 400 29.54 16.59 -0.26
C LEU A 400 28.81 17.93 -0.10
N ARG A 401 29.53 19.05 -0.11
CA ARG A 401 28.93 20.39 -0.01
C ARG A 401 28.06 20.69 -1.24
N TYR A 402 28.50 20.30 -2.44
CA TYR A 402 27.71 20.42 -3.66
C TYR A 402 26.41 19.62 -3.55
N LEU A 403 26.47 18.37 -3.11
CA LEU A 403 25.28 17.54 -2.88
C LEU A 403 24.33 18.18 -1.86
N ILE A 404 24.83 18.62 -0.70
CA ILE A 404 24.02 19.30 0.33
C ILE A 404 23.39 20.56 -0.25
N LYS A 405 24.16 21.40 -0.95
CA LYS A 405 23.66 22.62 -1.57
C LYS A 405 22.56 22.33 -2.59
N SER A 406 22.73 21.30 -3.43
CA SER A 406 21.68 20.88 -4.36
C SER A 406 20.38 20.52 -3.63
N ARG A 407 20.46 19.84 -2.48
CA ARG A 407 19.27 19.51 -1.67
C ARG A 407 18.66 20.71 -0.96
N GLU A 408 19.48 21.68 -0.53
CA GLU A 408 19.01 22.95 0.02
C GLU A 408 18.29 23.80 -1.03
N ASP A 409 18.83 23.85 -2.24
CA ASP A 409 18.23 24.54 -3.38
C ASP A 409 16.88 23.87 -3.75
N ASP A 410 16.84 22.52 -3.83
CA ASP A 410 15.60 21.74 -4.03
C ASP A 410 14.53 22.07 -2.96
N LEU A 411 14.94 22.10 -1.68
CA LEU A 411 14.05 22.42 -0.55
C LEU A 411 13.51 23.84 -0.64
N THR A 412 14.36 24.81 -1.02
CA THR A 412 13.96 26.21 -1.20
C THR A 412 12.91 26.34 -2.30
N HIS A 413 13.09 25.61 -3.41
CA HIS A 413 12.11 25.57 -4.48
C HIS A 413 10.79 24.94 -4.04
N LEU A 414 10.83 23.78 -3.38
CA LEU A 414 9.63 23.11 -2.84
C LEU A 414 8.87 24.00 -1.84
N GLN A 415 9.58 24.74 -0.98
CA GLN A 415 8.96 25.67 -0.05
C GLN A 415 8.29 26.83 -0.79
N ALA A 416 8.93 27.41 -1.81
CA ALA A 416 8.32 28.45 -2.64
C ALA A 416 7.07 27.94 -3.38
N TYR A 417 7.11 26.70 -3.89
CA TYR A 417 5.96 26.03 -4.49
C TYR A 417 4.80 25.90 -3.48
N PHE A 418 5.10 25.45 -2.25
CA PHE A 418 4.13 25.33 -1.18
C PHE A 418 3.54 26.68 -0.75
N ASP A 419 4.39 27.69 -0.56
CA ASP A 419 3.99 29.04 -0.12
C ASP A 419 3.13 29.74 -1.18
N SER A 420 3.44 29.52 -2.47
CA SER A 420 2.64 30.04 -3.59
C SER A 420 1.29 29.33 -3.78
N LYS A 421 1.07 28.21 -3.09
CA LYS A 421 -0.15 27.38 -3.17
C LYS A 421 -0.50 26.94 -4.59
N THR A 422 0.51 26.74 -5.42
CA THR A 422 0.35 26.32 -6.82
C THR A 422 -0.13 24.87 -6.96
N TYR A 423 -0.08 24.08 -5.88
CA TYR A 423 -0.70 22.75 -5.77
C TYR A 423 -2.23 22.77 -5.74
N ARG A 424 -2.86 23.93 -5.49
CA ARG A 424 -4.33 24.07 -5.54
C ARG A 424 -4.81 23.72 -6.92
N PHE A 425 -5.64 22.68 -7.02
CA PHE A 425 -6.02 22.10 -8.29
C PHE A 425 -7.31 22.68 -8.82
N GLY A 426 -8.37 22.64 -8.03
CA GLY A 426 -9.71 23.03 -8.47
C GLY A 426 -10.77 22.62 -7.47
N GLU A 427 -11.89 22.12 -7.99
CA GLU A 427 -13.06 21.71 -7.21
C GLU A 427 -13.73 20.45 -7.79
N VAL A 428 -14.49 19.75 -6.95
CA VAL A 428 -15.33 18.62 -7.39
C VAL A 428 -16.51 19.17 -8.18
N TRP A 429 -16.65 18.71 -9.42
CA TRP A 429 -17.75 19.05 -10.31
C TRP A 429 -18.93 18.09 -10.14
N ALA A 430 -18.64 16.79 -10.12
CA ALA A 430 -19.61 15.73 -9.92
C ALA A 430 -18.95 14.54 -9.21
N HIS A 431 -19.74 13.71 -8.57
CA HIS A 431 -19.25 12.48 -7.93
C HIS A 431 -20.38 11.46 -7.81
N SER A 432 -20.00 10.21 -7.57
CA SER A 432 -20.90 9.13 -7.15
C SER A 432 -20.28 8.39 -5.97
N GLY A 433 -21.08 7.56 -5.29
CA GLY A 433 -20.57 6.75 -4.17
C GLY A 433 -21.49 5.58 -3.81
N ASP A 434 -22.81 5.78 -3.94
CA ASP A 434 -23.82 4.81 -3.55
C ASP A 434 -24.58 4.28 -4.78
N GLY A 435 -23.90 3.51 -5.65
CA GLY A 435 -24.59 2.72 -6.68
C GLY A 435 -25.59 1.73 -6.05
N THR A 436 -26.50 1.13 -6.83
CA THR A 436 -27.41 0.09 -6.30
C THR A 436 -26.86 -1.33 -6.45
N THR A 437 -26.12 -1.58 -7.53
CA THR A 437 -25.53 -2.90 -7.87
C THR A 437 -24.02 -3.00 -7.64
N ARG A 438 -23.26 -1.91 -7.84
CA ARG A 438 -21.81 -1.83 -7.57
C ARG A 438 -21.41 -0.62 -6.73
N ILE A 439 -20.17 -0.63 -6.26
CA ILE A 439 -19.52 0.53 -5.65
C ILE A 439 -19.11 1.48 -6.78
N MET A 440 -19.67 2.70 -6.74
CA MET A 440 -19.42 3.75 -7.73
C MET A 440 -18.64 4.88 -7.08
N ASP A 441 -17.47 4.58 -6.53
CA ASP A 441 -16.68 5.53 -5.76
C ASP A 441 -15.79 6.38 -6.68
N TRP A 442 -16.39 7.35 -7.39
CA TRP A 442 -15.66 8.24 -8.29
C TRP A 442 -16.02 9.71 -8.07
N ALA A 443 -15.05 10.60 -8.36
CA ALA A 443 -15.22 12.04 -8.37
C ALA A 443 -14.56 12.66 -9.61
N LEU A 444 -15.30 13.54 -10.28
CA LEU A 444 -14.83 14.37 -11.39
C LEU A 444 -14.42 15.74 -10.87
N LEU A 445 -13.21 16.14 -11.25
CA LEU A 445 -12.54 17.32 -10.75
C LEU A 445 -12.43 18.36 -11.86
N LYS A 446 -12.97 19.55 -11.65
CA LYS A 446 -12.80 20.68 -12.56
C LYS A 446 -11.56 21.48 -12.15
N PRO A 447 -10.49 21.51 -12.97
CA PRO A 447 -9.28 22.24 -12.64
C PRO A 447 -9.52 23.77 -12.71
N HIS A 448 -8.71 24.52 -11.97
CA HIS A 448 -8.60 25.96 -12.18
C HIS A 448 -8.02 26.27 -13.56
N PRO A 449 -8.41 27.38 -14.21
CA PRO A 449 -7.87 27.77 -15.52
C PRO A 449 -6.35 27.95 -15.59
N THR A 450 -5.70 28.11 -14.43
CA THR A 450 -4.24 28.27 -14.31
C THR A 450 -3.50 26.93 -14.27
N ARG A 451 -4.19 25.79 -14.21
CA ARG A 451 -3.60 24.46 -14.20
C ARG A 451 -3.44 23.94 -15.62
N ALA A 452 -2.26 23.39 -15.90
CA ALA A 452 -2.01 22.70 -17.15
C ALA A 452 -2.58 21.28 -17.09
N TYR A 453 -3.22 20.85 -18.17
CA TYR A 453 -3.75 19.51 -18.38
C TYR A 453 -2.92 18.82 -19.47
N PRO A 454 -1.86 18.05 -19.12
CA PRO A 454 -1.10 17.29 -20.09
C PRO A 454 -1.94 16.15 -20.67
N SER A 455 -1.51 15.58 -21.80
CA SER A 455 -2.00 14.29 -22.28
C SER A 455 -1.77 13.18 -21.24
N ASN A 456 -2.62 12.15 -21.22
CA ASN A 456 -2.41 10.94 -20.42
C ASN A 456 -1.31 10.00 -20.99
N LYS A 457 -0.16 10.57 -21.41
CA LYS A 457 0.95 9.84 -22.04
C LYS A 457 1.79 9.09 -21.01
N PHE A 458 1.86 7.76 -21.11
CA PHE A 458 2.57 6.92 -20.15
C PHE A 458 4.07 7.22 -20.04
N GLY A 459 4.69 7.63 -21.15
CA GLY A 459 6.12 8.01 -21.20
C GLY A 459 6.48 9.22 -20.33
N GLN A 460 5.50 9.95 -19.80
CA GLN A 460 5.71 11.05 -18.86
C GLN A 460 5.73 10.59 -17.38
N PHE A 461 5.40 9.32 -17.10
CA PHE A 461 5.18 8.79 -15.73
C PHE A 461 6.23 7.77 -15.29
N THR A 462 7.09 7.29 -16.20
CA THR A 462 8.13 6.32 -15.87
C THR A 462 9.25 7.03 -15.13
N ASP A 463 9.24 6.95 -13.79
CA ASP A 463 10.46 7.10 -13.01
C ASP A 463 11.51 6.15 -13.64
N GLY A 464 12.65 6.69 -14.07
CA GLY A 464 13.65 5.98 -14.89
C GLY A 464 14.25 4.70 -14.28
N PHE A 465 13.80 4.30 -13.09
CA PHE A 465 14.23 3.10 -12.38
C PHE A 465 13.35 1.87 -12.65
N HIS A 466 12.10 2.04 -13.06
CA HIS A 466 11.20 0.92 -13.43
C HIS A 466 10.24 1.35 -14.54
N PRO A 467 10.71 1.51 -15.79
CA PRO A 467 9.81 1.71 -16.90
C PRO A 467 8.99 0.42 -17.06
N ILE A 468 7.76 0.44 -16.57
CA ILE A 468 6.76 -0.43 -17.14
C ILE A 468 6.58 0.05 -18.58
N SER A 469 7.16 -0.71 -19.51
CA SER A 469 6.91 -0.55 -20.93
C SER A 469 5.48 -1.02 -21.19
N LEU A 470 4.52 -0.11 -21.09
CA LEU A 470 3.28 -0.26 -21.83
C LEU A 470 3.63 -0.18 -23.32
N GLU A 471 3.01 -1.04 -24.13
CA GLU A 471 3.21 -0.99 -25.59
C GLU A 471 2.55 0.26 -26.18
N GLY A 472 1.48 0.75 -25.54
CA GLY A 472 0.81 1.99 -25.88
C GLY A 472 1.54 3.22 -25.33
N GLU A 473 1.53 4.31 -26.10
CA GLU A 473 2.01 5.63 -25.65
C GLU A 473 1.00 6.35 -24.75
N ASN A 474 -0.29 6.01 -24.87
CA ASN A 474 -1.44 6.67 -24.26
C ASN A 474 -2.45 5.65 -23.75
N GLY A 475 -3.16 6.02 -22.68
CA GLY A 475 -4.37 5.29 -22.30
C GLY A 475 -5.52 5.59 -23.26
N PHE A 476 -6.47 4.66 -23.39
CA PHE A 476 -7.73 4.91 -24.08
C PHE A 476 -8.87 4.07 -23.48
N ILE A 477 -10.10 4.48 -23.74
CA ILE A 477 -11.30 3.74 -23.32
C ILE A 477 -11.87 3.00 -24.53
N GLU A 478 -12.04 1.69 -24.39
CA GLU A 478 -12.71 0.82 -25.35
C GLU A 478 -13.94 0.21 -24.66
N GLN A 479 -15.13 0.47 -25.20
CA GLN A 479 -16.38 0.01 -24.60
C GLN A 479 -16.58 -1.49 -24.80
N GLY A 480 -17.07 -2.17 -23.77
CA GLY A 480 -17.43 -3.58 -23.84
C GLY A 480 -16.22 -4.52 -23.96
N MET A 481 -15.03 -4.04 -23.57
CA MET A 481 -13.82 -4.85 -23.60
C MET A 481 -13.97 -6.03 -22.62
N PRO A 482 -13.90 -7.28 -23.09
CA PRO A 482 -13.93 -8.44 -22.20
C PRO A 482 -12.61 -8.54 -21.44
N LEU A 483 -12.68 -9.07 -20.21
CA LEU A 483 -11.50 -9.39 -19.41
C LEU A 483 -11.40 -10.90 -19.23
N ASP A 484 -10.23 -11.44 -19.55
CA ASP A 484 -9.95 -12.86 -19.39
C ASP A 484 -9.38 -13.15 -18.01
N HIS A 485 -9.82 -14.26 -17.42
CA HIS A 485 -9.28 -14.73 -16.16
C HIS A 485 -7.74 -14.91 -16.24
N GLY A 486 -7.02 -14.32 -15.30
CA GLY A 486 -5.56 -14.35 -15.27
C GLY A 486 -4.87 -13.31 -16.15
N GLN A 487 -5.62 -12.48 -16.88
CA GLN A 487 -5.07 -11.39 -17.69
C GLN A 487 -4.23 -10.46 -16.80
N PRO A 488 -2.99 -10.13 -17.21
CA PRO A 488 -2.15 -9.18 -16.50
C PRO A 488 -2.72 -7.77 -16.66
N LEU A 489 -2.94 -7.10 -15.54
CA LEU A 489 -3.36 -5.72 -15.47
C LEU A 489 -2.29 -4.88 -14.79
N ARG A 490 -2.04 -3.69 -15.34
CA ARG A 490 -1.09 -2.72 -14.81
C ARG A 490 -1.84 -1.60 -14.12
N THR A 491 -1.30 -1.08 -13.03
CA THR A 491 -1.85 0.09 -12.36
C THR A 491 -0.76 1.09 -12.04
N TYR A 492 -1.14 2.36 -11.95
CA TYR A 492 -0.25 3.48 -11.65
C TYR A 492 -0.80 4.28 -10.46
N GLY A 493 -0.45 3.83 -9.27
CA GLY A 493 -0.81 4.44 -8.00
C GLY A 493 0.16 5.53 -7.56
N CYS A 494 -0.28 6.40 -6.66
CA CYS A 494 0.57 7.43 -6.06
C CYS A 494 1.68 6.84 -5.20
N GLU A 495 1.39 5.75 -4.48
CA GLU A 495 2.29 5.15 -3.51
C GLU A 495 3.06 3.98 -4.12
N THR A 496 2.35 3.04 -4.73
CA THR A 496 3.01 1.89 -5.38
C THR A 496 3.68 2.20 -6.68
N LYS A 497 3.36 3.35 -7.28
CA LYS A 497 3.72 3.67 -8.66
C LYS A 497 3.17 2.58 -9.57
N ALA A 498 4.04 1.98 -10.36
CA ALA A 498 3.68 1.02 -11.38
C ALA A 498 3.64 -0.39 -10.75
N ALA A 499 2.47 -1.01 -10.71
CA ALA A 499 2.29 -2.37 -10.20
C ALA A 499 1.60 -3.26 -11.24
N ILE A 500 1.80 -4.58 -11.12
CA ILE A 500 1.20 -5.59 -12.00
C ILE A 500 0.44 -6.60 -11.14
N GLY A 501 -0.78 -6.91 -11.54
CA GLY A 501 -1.58 -7.96 -10.96
C GLY A 501 -2.29 -8.81 -12.00
N ARG A 502 -2.94 -9.88 -11.57
CA ARG A 502 -3.73 -10.77 -12.41
C ARG A 502 -5.21 -10.66 -12.08
N TYR A 503 -6.02 -10.42 -13.10
CA TYR A 503 -7.46 -10.29 -12.97
C TYR A 503 -8.12 -11.62 -12.58
N SER A 504 -9.06 -11.57 -11.64
CA SER A 504 -9.93 -12.69 -11.28
C SER A 504 -11.33 -12.49 -11.87
N ILE A 505 -11.80 -13.47 -12.64
CA ILE A 505 -13.20 -13.49 -13.12
C ILE A 505 -14.17 -13.94 -12.02
N LEU A 506 -13.67 -14.53 -10.93
CA LEU A 506 -14.50 -14.92 -9.80
C LEU A 506 -14.90 -13.65 -9.04
N PRO A 507 -16.20 -13.33 -8.96
CA PRO A 507 -16.64 -12.08 -8.35
C PRO A 507 -16.29 -12.07 -6.86
N THR A 508 -15.85 -10.91 -6.39
CA THR A 508 -15.48 -10.66 -5.00
C THR A 508 -16.56 -9.81 -4.36
N THR A 509 -17.18 -10.30 -3.29
CA THR A 509 -18.28 -9.58 -2.65
C THR A 509 -17.72 -8.61 -1.61
N ILE A 510 -18.02 -7.32 -1.78
CA ILE A 510 -17.63 -6.26 -0.84
C ILE A 510 -18.83 -5.85 -0.01
N PHE A 511 -18.60 -5.70 1.29
CA PHE A 511 -19.62 -5.28 2.25
C PHE A 511 -19.39 -3.82 2.65
N THR A 512 -20.38 -2.99 2.39
CA THR A 512 -20.36 -1.56 2.72
C THR A 512 -21.61 -1.18 3.51
N VAL A 513 -21.61 0.05 4.02
CA VAL A 513 -22.76 0.66 4.68
C VAL A 513 -23.19 1.85 3.83
N ALA A 514 -24.40 1.79 3.29
CA ALA A 514 -24.96 2.91 2.52
C ALA A 514 -25.22 4.12 3.42
N ALA A 515 -25.44 5.30 2.83
CA ALA A 515 -25.71 6.53 3.59
C ALA A 515 -26.86 6.44 4.61
N ASN A 516 -27.85 5.56 4.38
CA ASN A 516 -28.96 5.32 5.31
C ASN A 516 -28.62 4.34 6.47
N GLY A 517 -27.35 3.96 6.61
CA GLY A 517 -26.89 2.98 7.60
C GLY A 517 -27.22 1.52 7.24
N LYS A 518 -27.94 1.27 6.13
CA LYS A 518 -28.24 -0.08 5.70
C LYS A 518 -27.00 -0.71 5.09
N ARG A 519 -26.70 -1.91 5.56
CA ARG A 519 -25.63 -2.71 4.99
C ARG A 519 -25.97 -3.18 3.59
N ARG A 520 -24.95 -3.21 2.74
CA ARG A 520 -25.02 -3.63 1.35
C ARG A 520 -23.88 -4.60 1.05
N ALA A 521 -24.15 -5.54 0.16
CA ALA A 521 -23.16 -6.43 -0.43
C ALA A 521 -23.18 -6.21 -1.95
N THR A 522 -22.02 -5.99 -2.55
CA THR A 522 -21.86 -5.80 -4.00
C THR A 522 -20.82 -6.73 -4.56
N ASP A 523 -20.97 -7.07 -5.82
CA ASP A 523 -20.04 -7.94 -6.52
C ASP A 523 -19.09 -7.10 -7.36
N GLU A 524 -17.82 -7.15 -7.01
CA GLU A 524 -16.78 -6.31 -7.58
C GLU A 524 -15.72 -7.16 -8.29
N HIS A 525 -15.02 -6.51 -9.21
CA HIS A 525 -13.86 -7.07 -9.87
C HIS A 525 -12.65 -7.02 -8.95
N SER A 526 -11.81 -8.05 -8.99
CA SER A 526 -10.60 -8.13 -8.18
C SER A 526 -9.37 -8.48 -9.00
N VAL A 527 -8.23 -8.03 -8.50
CA VAL A 527 -6.90 -8.33 -9.03
C VAL A 527 -6.04 -8.81 -7.88
N CYS A 528 -5.34 -9.92 -8.08
CA CYS A 528 -4.29 -10.36 -7.16
C CYS A 528 -2.94 -9.84 -7.63
N ARG A 529 -2.17 -9.28 -6.71
CA ARG A 529 -0.78 -8.89 -6.93
C ARG A 529 0.04 -10.08 -7.46
N GLN A 530 0.94 -9.83 -8.40
CA GLN A 530 1.95 -10.82 -8.77
C GLN A 530 3.08 -10.84 -7.74
N ALA A 531 3.62 -12.03 -7.44
CA ALA A 531 4.80 -12.17 -6.57
C ALA A 531 5.89 -11.15 -6.96
N TRP A 532 6.52 -10.55 -5.94
CA TRP A 532 7.59 -9.53 -6.08
C TRP A 532 7.18 -8.16 -6.62
N GLN A 533 5.92 -7.94 -7.03
CA GLN A 533 5.43 -6.59 -7.35
C GLN A 533 5.21 -5.76 -6.08
N PRO A 534 4.94 -4.46 -6.11
CA PRO A 534 4.45 -3.73 -4.92
C PRO A 534 3.01 -4.15 -4.55
N SER A 535 2.67 -4.10 -3.26
CA SER A 535 1.29 -4.27 -2.73
C SER A 535 0.48 -3.02 -2.95
N PHE A 536 -0.81 -3.12 -3.30
CA PHE A 536 -1.69 -1.96 -3.37
C PHE A 536 -1.79 -1.27 -2.00
N GLU A 537 -1.28 -0.05 -1.89
CA GLU A 537 -1.18 0.65 -0.61
C GLU A 537 -2.33 1.64 -0.42
N PRO A 538 -2.66 2.02 0.84
CA PRO A 538 -3.41 3.23 1.08
C PRO A 538 -2.79 4.40 0.32
N GLY A 539 -3.62 5.16 -0.40
CA GLY A 539 -3.19 6.24 -1.29
C GLY A 539 -3.22 5.87 -2.78
N ASP A 540 -3.28 4.59 -3.12
CA ASP A 540 -3.45 4.14 -4.50
C ASP A 540 -4.92 4.17 -4.98
N SER A 541 -5.88 4.33 -4.08
CA SER A 541 -7.29 4.53 -4.42
C SER A 541 -7.47 5.67 -5.44
N GLY A 542 -8.14 5.38 -6.54
CA GLY A 542 -8.30 6.26 -7.70
C GLY A 542 -7.35 5.94 -8.85
N ALA A 543 -6.40 5.01 -8.67
CA ALA A 543 -5.52 4.56 -9.74
C ALA A 543 -6.31 3.81 -10.82
N LEU A 544 -6.01 4.11 -12.08
CA LEU A 544 -6.56 3.38 -13.21
C LEU A 544 -5.82 2.07 -13.43
N LEU A 545 -6.54 1.08 -13.95
CA LEU A 545 -6.00 -0.19 -14.42
C LEU A 545 -5.93 -0.18 -15.95
N PHE A 546 -4.86 -0.74 -16.49
CA PHE A 546 -4.59 -0.82 -17.92
C PHE A 546 -4.22 -2.24 -18.34
N THR A 547 -4.57 -2.60 -19.58
CA THR A 547 -3.95 -3.75 -20.27
C THR A 547 -2.52 -3.39 -20.70
N ASP A 548 -1.76 -4.38 -21.19
CA ASP A 548 -0.42 -4.15 -21.77
C ASP A 548 -0.42 -3.14 -22.95
N PHE A 549 -1.56 -2.98 -23.62
CA PHE A 549 -1.75 -2.09 -24.77
C PHE A 549 -2.23 -0.68 -24.39
N GLY A 550 -2.48 -0.41 -23.10
CA GLY A 550 -2.97 0.88 -22.62
C GLY A 550 -4.50 1.02 -22.56
N ASN A 551 -5.26 -0.04 -22.83
CA ASN A 551 -6.72 0.00 -22.69
C ASN A 551 -7.06 0.16 -21.22
N THR A 552 -7.85 1.18 -20.89
CA THR A 552 -8.32 1.42 -19.52
C THR A 552 -9.37 0.39 -19.18
N VAL A 553 -9.13 -0.38 -18.11
CA VAL A 553 -9.99 -1.48 -17.67
C VAL A 553 -10.96 -1.02 -16.58
N GLY A 554 -10.52 -0.11 -15.72
CA GLY A 554 -11.31 0.37 -14.60
C GLY A 554 -10.51 1.21 -13.62
N MET A 555 -11.11 1.52 -12.48
CA MET A 555 -10.50 2.34 -11.43
C MET A 555 -10.51 1.60 -10.09
N ALA A 556 -9.32 1.41 -9.52
CA ALA A 556 -9.15 0.77 -8.22
C ALA A 556 -9.65 1.70 -7.11
N PHE A 557 -10.43 1.18 -6.16
CA PHE A 557 -10.96 1.96 -5.04
C PHE A 557 -10.61 1.38 -3.67
N GLY A 558 -10.01 0.18 -3.63
CA GLY A 558 -9.72 -0.47 -2.36
C GLY A 558 -8.80 -1.66 -2.45
N GLY A 559 -8.21 -2.01 -1.31
CA GLY A 559 -7.28 -3.11 -1.15
C GLY A 559 -7.52 -3.89 0.15
N GLN A 560 -7.15 -5.17 0.14
CA GLN A 560 -7.25 -6.08 1.28
C GLN A 560 -6.03 -7.01 1.32
N VAL A 561 -5.81 -7.56 2.50
CA VAL A 561 -4.70 -8.42 2.92
C VAL A 561 -3.37 -7.78 2.57
N GLN A 562 -3.11 -6.62 3.19
CA GLN A 562 -1.90 -5.81 2.95
C GLN A 562 -1.70 -5.51 1.46
N GLY A 563 -2.79 -5.24 0.72
CA GLY A 563 -2.72 -4.86 -0.69
C GLY A 563 -2.42 -6.00 -1.67
N GLN A 564 -2.44 -7.26 -1.22
CA GLN A 564 -2.28 -8.41 -2.12
C GLN A 564 -3.51 -8.61 -3.02
N ILE A 565 -4.68 -8.19 -2.57
CA ILE A 565 -5.91 -8.15 -3.34
C ILE A 565 -6.36 -6.70 -3.44
N PHE A 566 -6.67 -6.23 -4.65
CA PHE A 566 -7.33 -4.94 -4.83
C PHE A 566 -8.55 -5.07 -5.72
N VAL A 567 -9.54 -4.22 -5.46
CA VAL A 567 -10.84 -4.22 -6.13
C VAL A 567 -11.04 -2.95 -6.93
N PHE A 568 -11.79 -3.06 -8.02
CA PHE A 568 -11.98 -1.97 -8.95
C PHE A 568 -13.38 -1.96 -9.58
N THR A 569 -13.82 -0.76 -9.96
CA THR A 569 -15.02 -0.56 -10.77
C THR A 569 -14.62 -0.62 -12.23
N HIS A 570 -15.25 -1.50 -13.02
CA HIS A 570 -15.00 -1.61 -14.45
C HIS A 570 -15.30 -0.29 -15.19
N ILE A 571 -14.55 -0.01 -16.25
CA ILE A 571 -14.64 1.28 -16.96
C ILE A 571 -16.03 1.52 -17.56
N ASP A 572 -16.68 0.48 -18.10
CA ASP A 572 -18.01 0.62 -18.69
C ASP A 572 -19.06 1.05 -17.65
N ASP A 573 -19.03 0.43 -16.46
CA ASP A 573 -19.93 0.76 -15.37
C ASP A 573 -19.66 2.17 -14.83
N LEU A 574 -18.38 2.56 -14.74
CA LEU A 574 -17.98 3.91 -14.34
C LEU A 574 -18.45 4.97 -15.33
N ILE A 575 -18.31 4.74 -16.64
CA ILE A 575 -18.75 5.68 -17.68
C ILE A 575 -20.28 5.75 -17.74
N ALA A 576 -20.97 4.62 -17.61
CA ALA A 576 -22.43 4.60 -17.56
C ALA A 576 -22.95 5.41 -16.37
N ASP A 577 -22.37 5.22 -15.18
CA ASP A 577 -22.76 5.97 -13.97
C ASP A 577 -22.41 7.46 -14.10
N ILE A 578 -21.26 7.84 -14.67
CA ILE A 578 -20.94 9.25 -14.96
C ILE A 578 -22.02 9.87 -15.84
N LYS A 579 -22.41 9.19 -16.93
CA LYS A 579 -23.47 9.70 -17.83
C LYS A 579 -24.81 9.83 -17.11
N GLU A 580 -25.17 8.85 -16.29
CA GLU A 580 -26.40 8.87 -15.49
C GLU A 580 -26.42 10.04 -14.49
N GLN A 581 -25.35 10.21 -13.70
CA GLN A 581 -25.30 11.23 -12.65
C GLN A 581 -25.19 12.66 -13.18
N THR A 582 -24.61 12.84 -14.37
CA THR A 582 -24.27 14.18 -14.90
C THR A 582 -25.09 14.59 -16.12
N GLY A 583 -25.79 13.66 -16.76
CA GLY A 583 -26.56 13.90 -17.99
C GLY A 583 -25.69 14.19 -19.22
N VAL A 584 -24.39 13.87 -19.19
CA VAL A 584 -23.47 14.11 -20.30
C VAL A 584 -23.65 13.09 -21.42
N ASP A 585 -23.37 13.52 -22.64
CA ASP A 585 -23.54 12.73 -23.87
C ASP A 585 -22.40 11.72 -24.05
N GLU A 586 -21.16 12.22 -23.99
CA GLU A 586 -19.96 11.42 -24.24
C GLU A 586 -18.85 11.68 -23.21
N VAL A 587 -18.10 10.62 -22.91
CA VAL A 587 -16.94 10.62 -22.02
C VAL A 587 -15.85 9.79 -22.70
N VAL A 588 -14.67 10.37 -22.87
CA VAL A 588 -13.51 9.71 -23.48
C VAL A 588 -12.25 10.00 -22.66
N PHE A 589 -11.18 9.25 -22.88
CA PHE A 589 -9.91 9.55 -22.25
C PHE A 589 -9.28 10.80 -22.88
N TYR A 590 -8.70 11.69 -22.08
CA TYR A 590 -8.10 12.92 -22.62
C TYR A 590 -6.93 12.60 -23.56
N ALA A 591 -6.93 13.26 -24.72
CA ALA A 591 -5.97 13.02 -25.82
C ALA A 591 -5.99 11.59 -26.40
N GLN A 592 -7.11 10.88 -26.29
CA GLN A 592 -7.37 9.66 -27.05
C GLN A 592 -7.42 10.01 -28.55
N GLU A 593 -6.31 9.78 -29.26
CA GLU A 593 -6.29 9.75 -30.72
C GLU A 593 -6.88 8.41 -31.16
N TRP A 594 -8.04 8.45 -31.82
CA TRP A 594 -8.64 7.22 -32.36
C TRP A 594 -7.69 6.61 -33.40
N PRO A 595 -7.33 5.31 -33.31
CA PRO A 595 -6.45 4.65 -34.27
C PRO A 595 -6.99 4.54 -35.71
N GLY A 596 -7.99 5.34 -36.12
CA GLY A 596 -8.78 5.03 -37.31
C GLY A 596 -9.63 6.14 -37.91
N GLU A 597 -9.40 7.43 -37.67
CA GLU A 597 -9.75 8.37 -38.75
C GLU A 597 -8.67 8.18 -39.82
N PRO A 598 -8.98 7.57 -40.99
CA PRO A 598 -8.04 7.56 -42.08
C PRO A 598 -7.79 9.03 -42.37
N SER A 599 -6.54 9.48 -42.22
CA SER A 599 -6.11 10.77 -42.70
C SER A 599 -6.76 11.00 -44.05
N ARG A 600 -7.72 11.92 -44.13
CA ARG A 600 -8.29 12.34 -45.41
C ARG A 600 -7.09 12.71 -46.26
N GLY A 601 -6.81 11.89 -47.26
CA GLY A 601 -5.59 11.98 -48.03
C GLY A 601 -5.43 13.40 -48.61
N PRO A 602 -4.19 13.87 -48.80
CA PRO A 602 -3.96 15.18 -49.36
C PRO A 602 -4.45 15.23 -50.82
N GLY A 603 -5.63 15.83 -51.02
CA GLY A 603 -6.04 16.45 -52.27
C GLY A 603 -6.47 15.51 -53.40
N GLU A 604 -7.78 15.34 -53.56
CA GLU A 604 -8.37 15.55 -54.87
C GLU A 604 -8.06 17.00 -55.29
N ARG A 605 -6.97 17.16 -56.04
CA ARG A 605 -6.74 18.38 -56.82
C ARG A 605 -7.74 18.38 -57.96
N ASP A 606 -8.43 19.52 -58.06
CA ASP A 606 -9.03 20.10 -59.25
C ASP A 606 -8.58 19.45 -60.56
N ARG A 607 -9.53 18.81 -61.25
CA ARG A 607 -9.53 18.77 -62.72
C ARG A 607 -10.48 19.85 -63.18
N GLY A 608 -9.92 20.88 -63.80
CA GLY A 608 -10.64 22.05 -64.26
C GLY A 608 -11.66 21.79 -65.37
N CYS A 609 -12.58 22.74 -65.48
CA CYS A 609 -12.93 23.41 -66.73
C CYS A 609 -12.47 24.86 -66.63
#